data_AF-K2F5J4-F1
#
_entry.id   AF-K2F5J4-F1
#
_cell.length_a   1.000
_cell.length_b   1.000
_cell.length_c   1.000
_cell.angle_alpha   90.00
_cell.angle_beta   90.00
_cell.angle_gamma   90.00
#
_symmetry.space_group_name_H-M   'P 1'
#
loop_
_entity.id
_entity.type
_entity.pdbx_description
1 polymer ?
#
loop_
_entity_poly.entity_id
_entity_poly.type
_entity_poly.pdbx_seq_one_letter_code
_entity_poly.pdbx_strand_id
1 'polypeptide(L)'
;MIGVISADLNSTRVIVDTASDSDCKNDCPVMSLGDYVSRSGAFAGINGSYFCPADYPSCYDKKNSFDTLAMNKNKKYSNSDNNVYSMVPAVIFSGNTARFVGQSIEWGRDTGVDAVLAMQPLLVSNGNIVFNGDGEPKRGSKGNRSFIGATGSTALWSGGYKAGPGRNLPNVLLFVRK
;
A
#
# COMPACT_ATOMS: atom_id res chain seq x y z
N MET A 1 -15.80 -4.35 13.52
CA MET A 1 -16.56 -4.31 12.25
C MET A 1 -15.56 -4.52 11.12
N ILE A 2 -15.83 -5.46 10.21
CA ILE A 2 -15.03 -5.70 9.00
C ILE A 2 -15.79 -5.07 7.84
N GLY A 3 -15.14 -4.27 6.99
CA GLY A 3 -15.75 -3.70 5.81
C GLY A 3 -15.02 -4.17 4.58
N VAL A 4 -15.62 -5.04 3.77
CA VAL A 4 -15.04 -5.48 2.50
C VAL A 4 -15.72 -4.73 1.37
N ILE A 5 -14.95 -4.25 0.41
CA ILE A 5 -15.46 -3.62 -0.81
C ILE A 5 -14.76 -4.27 -2.00
N SER A 6 -15.54 -4.50 -3.05
CA SER A 6 -15.07 -4.96 -4.34
C SER A 6 -15.20 -3.82 -5.35
N ALA A 7 -14.18 -3.61 -6.18
CA ALA A 7 -14.24 -2.70 -7.32
C ALA A 7 -13.84 -3.40 -8.61
N ASP A 8 -14.57 -3.11 -9.69
CA ASP A 8 -14.22 -3.54 -11.04
C ASP A 8 -13.18 -2.59 -11.63
N LEU A 9 -12.00 -3.10 -11.94
CA LEU A 9 -10.89 -2.39 -12.54
C LEU A 9 -11.19 -1.91 -13.97
N ASN A 10 -12.28 -2.35 -14.61
CA ASN A 10 -12.73 -1.74 -15.87
C ASN A 10 -13.33 -0.34 -15.67
N SER A 11 -13.95 -0.07 -14.51
CA SER A 11 -14.57 1.22 -14.17
C SER A 11 -13.82 1.97 -13.05
N THR A 12 -12.83 1.33 -12.43
CA THR A 12 -12.06 1.85 -11.30
C THR A 12 -10.58 1.87 -11.62
N ARG A 13 -9.91 2.99 -11.35
CA ARG A 13 -8.45 3.07 -11.31
C ARG A 13 -7.99 3.00 -9.86
N VAL A 14 -6.96 2.20 -9.61
CA VAL A 14 -6.26 2.17 -8.32
C VAL A 14 -5.04 3.07 -8.42
N ILE A 15 -4.89 3.98 -7.47
CA ILE A 15 -3.74 4.87 -7.40
C ILE A 15 -3.08 4.75 -6.03
N VAL A 16 -1.77 4.95 -5.98
CA VAL A 16 -1.06 5.21 -4.72
C VAL A 16 -0.82 6.70 -4.63
N ASP A 17 -1.17 7.29 -3.49
CA ASP A 17 -0.98 8.71 -3.24
C ASP A 17 -0.06 8.92 -2.04
N THR A 18 0.81 9.91 -2.09
CA THR A 18 1.84 10.18 -1.08
C THR A 18 1.75 11.63 -0.61
N ALA A 19 2.03 11.89 0.66
CA ALA A 19 2.07 13.26 1.18
C ALA A 19 3.35 14.00 0.75
N SER A 20 4.41 13.27 0.41
CA SER A 20 5.63 13.79 -0.20
C SER A 20 5.61 13.60 -1.72
N ASP A 21 6.12 14.56 -2.49
CA ASP A 21 6.29 14.46 -3.95
C ASP A 21 7.60 13.78 -4.36
N SER A 22 8.52 13.58 -3.42
CA SER A 22 9.82 12.94 -3.62
C SER A 22 10.11 11.90 -2.53
N ASP A 23 11.18 11.12 -2.72
CA ASP A 23 11.68 10.26 -1.66
C ASP A 23 12.03 11.08 -0.41
N CYS A 24 11.74 10.52 0.76
CA CYS A 24 11.88 11.22 2.03
C CYS A 24 12.38 10.24 3.10
N LYS A 25 13.48 10.63 3.76
CA LYS A 25 14.24 9.75 4.66
C LYS A 25 13.94 9.98 6.15
N ASN A 26 13.46 11.16 6.53
CA ASN A 26 13.07 11.49 7.91
C ASN A 26 12.09 12.68 7.92
N ASP A 27 11.31 12.80 8.98
CA ASP A 27 10.29 13.83 9.21
C ASP A 27 9.36 14.03 8.00
N CYS A 28 8.94 12.93 7.38
CA CYS A 28 8.18 12.97 6.15
C CYS A 28 6.78 13.55 6.35
N PRO A 29 6.25 14.30 5.36
CA PRO A 29 4.88 14.77 5.37
C PRO A 29 3.90 13.61 5.55
N VAL A 30 2.82 13.87 6.29
CA VAL A 30 1.74 12.91 6.53
C VAL A 30 0.39 13.62 6.47
N MET A 31 -0.65 12.90 6.04
CA MET A 31 -2.02 13.41 5.97
C MET A 31 -3.01 12.37 6.48
N SER A 32 -4.21 12.80 6.88
CA SER A 32 -5.25 11.84 7.24
C SER A 32 -5.70 11.07 5.99
N LEU A 33 -6.16 9.83 6.16
CA LEU A 33 -6.76 9.06 5.05
C LEU A 33 -7.94 9.82 4.40
N GLY A 34 -8.70 10.58 5.19
CA GLY A 34 -9.81 11.38 4.70
C GLY A 34 -9.37 12.48 3.75
N ASP A 35 -8.27 13.17 4.06
CA ASP A 35 -7.75 14.23 3.20
C ASP A 35 -7.24 13.67 1.87
N TYR A 36 -6.62 12.48 1.88
CA TYR A 36 -6.24 11.79 0.65
C TYR A 36 -7.45 11.41 -0.21
N VAL A 37 -8.50 10.88 0.42
CA VAL A 37 -9.74 10.50 -0.27
C VAL A 37 -10.38 11.75 -0.89
N SER A 38 -10.51 12.83 -0.12
CA SER A 38 -11.10 14.09 -0.56
C SER A 38 -10.29 14.72 -1.70
N ARG A 39 -8.96 14.84 -1.56
CA ARG A 39 -8.11 15.52 -2.56
C ARG A 39 -8.02 14.79 -3.88
N SER A 40 -8.22 13.47 -3.87
CA SER A 40 -8.14 12.64 -5.07
C SER A 40 -9.51 12.33 -5.68
N GLY A 41 -10.61 12.80 -5.07
CA GLY A 41 -11.97 12.43 -5.48
C GLY A 41 -12.21 10.91 -5.41
N ALA A 42 -11.50 10.23 -4.51
CA ALA A 42 -11.62 8.79 -4.37
C ALA A 42 -12.95 8.43 -3.70
N PHE A 43 -13.58 7.35 -4.16
CA PHE A 43 -14.77 6.83 -3.47
C PHE A 43 -14.41 5.88 -2.34
N ALA A 44 -13.15 5.44 -2.28
CA ALA A 44 -12.61 4.65 -1.19
C ALA A 44 -11.08 4.76 -1.10
N GLY A 45 -10.54 4.41 0.07
CA GLY A 45 -9.12 4.34 0.30
C GLY A 45 -8.78 3.48 1.52
N ILE A 46 -7.57 2.93 1.51
CA ILE A 46 -6.96 2.20 2.62
C ILE A 46 -5.57 2.76 2.91
N ASN A 47 -5.03 2.47 4.10
CA ASN A 47 -3.63 2.77 4.39
C ASN A 47 -2.72 2.05 3.39
N GLY A 48 -1.59 2.70 3.06
CA GLY A 48 -0.64 2.15 2.10
C GLY A 48 0.42 1.26 2.74
N SER A 49 1.66 1.41 2.26
CA SER A 49 2.82 0.60 2.62
C SER A 49 3.26 0.79 4.07
N TYR A 50 4.16 -0.10 4.53
CA TYR A 50 4.78 0.06 5.84
C TYR A 50 5.63 1.32 5.86
N PHE A 51 5.63 2.00 7.00
CA PHE A 51 6.36 3.24 7.24
C PHE A 51 6.77 3.28 8.71
N CYS A 52 7.79 4.08 9.02
CA CYS A 52 8.27 4.25 10.39
C CYS A 52 7.43 5.32 11.11
N PRO A 53 6.56 4.99 12.06
CA PRO A 53 5.67 5.98 12.66
C PRO A 53 6.39 6.93 13.61
N ALA A 54 6.04 8.22 13.58
CA ALA A 54 6.68 9.23 14.47
C ALA A 54 6.49 8.95 15.98
N ASP A 55 5.46 8.18 16.35
CA ASP A 55 5.17 7.78 17.72
C ASP A 55 6.02 6.60 18.21
N TYR A 56 6.82 5.97 17.34
CA TYR A 56 7.65 4.83 17.72
C TYR A 56 9.08 5.29 18.05
N PRO A 57 9.60 5.02 19.26
CA PRO A 57 10.97 5.42 19.63
C PRO A 57 12.04 4.90 18.66
N SER A 58 11.84 3.70 18.10
CA SER A 58 12.73 3.10 17.09
C SER A 58 12.74 3.81 15.73
N CYS A 59 11.88 4.81 15.55
CA CYS A 59 11.76 5.61 14.32
C CYS A 59 12.30 7.03 14.49
N TYR A 60 13.00 7.33 15.59
CA TYR A 60 13.41 8.69 15.96
C TYR A 60 14.17 9.44 14.85
N ASP A 61 15.01 8.76 14.07
CA ASP A 61 15.86 9.31 13.01
C ASP A 61 15.28 9.12 11.58
N LYS A 62 14.08 8.55 11.48
CA LYS A 62 13.40 8.22 10.21
C LYS A 62 11.89 8.34 10.31
N LYS A 63 11.41 9.35 11.03
CA LYS A 63 9.99 9.57 11.31
C LYS A 63 9.21 9.73 10.01
N ASN A 64 8.10 9.00 9.94
CA ASN A 64 7.19 8.92 8.81
C ASN A 64 7.81 8.45 7.48
N SER A 65 9.07 7.98 7.49
CA SER A 65 9.72 7.48 6.28
C SER A 65 9.10 6.17 5.81
N PHE A 66 9.26 5.87 4.53
CA PHE A 66 8.76 4.66 3.91
C PHE A 66 9.66 3.47 4.28
N ASP A 67 9.10 2.39 4.81
CA ASP A 67 9.86 1.16 5.13
C ASP A 67 9.89 0.21 3.92
N THR A 68 8.90 0.29 3.04
CA THR A 68 8.81 -0.54 1.83
C THR A 68 8.53 0.31 0.59
N LEU A 69 8.89 -0.22 -0.59
CA LEU A 69 8.75 0.46 -1.88
C LEU A 69 7.31 0.93 -2.12
N ALA A 70 7.16 2.17 -2.60
CA ALA A 70 5.90 2.68 -3.12
C ALA A 70 6.16 3.54 -4.36
N MET A 71 5.31 3.42 -5.38
CA MET A 71 5.27 4.35 -6.52
C MET A 71 3.97 5.12 -6.49
N ASN A 72 4.06 6.45 -6.39
CA ASN A 72 2.89 7.31 -6.35
C ASN A 72 2.26 7.54 -7.74
N LYS A 73 1.09 8.17 -7.76
CA LYS A 73 0.33 8.55 -8.96
C LYS A 73 1.11 9.44 -9.95
N ASN A 74 2.13 10.14 -9.46
CA ASN A 74 3.05 10.98 -10.24
C ASN A 74 4.28 10.20 -10.74
N LYS A 75 4.25 8.86 -10.65
CA LYS A 75 5.32 7.94 -11.08
C LYS A 75 6.64 8.13 -10.34
N LYS A 76 6.61 8.66 -9.12
CA LYS A 76 7.77 8.80 -8.24
C LYS A 76 7.84 7.64 -7.26
N TYR A 77 9.01 7.03 -7.19
CA TYR A 77 9.31 5.98 -6.23
C TYR A 77 9.80 6.58 -4.92
N SER A 78 9.28 6.06 -3.82
CA SER A 78 9.77 6.26 -2.46
C SER A 78 10.42 4.97 -1.96
N ASN A 79 11.47 5.10 -1.16
CA ASN A 79 12.27 3.99 -0.64
C ASN A 79 12.85 3.07 -1.73
N SER A 80 13.28 3.68 -2.83
CA SER A 80 13.79 2.96 -3.99
C SER A 80 15.11 2.23 -3.71
N ASP A 81 15.98 2.81 -2.88
CA ASP A 81 17.31 2.25 -2.59
C ASP A 81 17.20 0.90 -1.90
N ASN A 82 16.20 0.73 -1.04
CA ASN A 82 15.94 -0.52 -0.32
C ASN A 82 15.29 -1.60 -1.20
N ASN A 83 14.73 -1.27 -2.36
CA ASN A 83 14.09 -2.28 -3.22
C ASN A 83 15.07 -3.34 -3.74
N VAL A 84 16.35 -2.97 -3.92
CA VAL A 84 17.40 -3.88 -4.41
C VAL A 84 17.65 -5.05 -3.44
N TYR A 85 17.27 -4.88 -2.17
CA TYR A 85 17.42 -5.89 -1.12
C TYR A 85 16.06 -6.39 -0.61
N SER A 86 14.97 -5.95 -1.24
CA SER A 86 13.62 -6.14 -0.71
C SER A 86 13.02 -7.48 -1.12
N MET A 87 12.76 -8.30 -0.11
CA MET A 87 12.12 -9.61 -0.24
C MET A 87 10.64 -9.58 0.16
N VAL A 88 10.04 -8.38 0.24
CA VAL A 88 8.62 -8.24 0.61
C VAL A 88 7.74 -8.29 -0.64
N PRO A 89 6.50 -8.80 -0.55
CA PRO A 89 5.58 -8.81 -1.69
C PRO A 89 5.26 -7.42 -2.21
N ALA A 90 4.83 -7.35 -3.47
CA ALA A 90 4.30 -6.12 -4.05
C ALA A 90 3.08 -6.37 -4.93
N VAL A 91 2.20 -5.39 -4.96
CA VAL A 91 1.10 -5.31 -5.92
C VAL A 91 1.40 -4.22 -6.94
N ILE A 92 1.11 -4.52 -8.19
CA ILE A 92 1.31 -3.68 -9.36
C ILE A 92 -0.01 -3.54 -10.09
N PHE A 93 -0.52 -2.32 -10.22
CA PHE A 93 -1.74 -2.03 -10.97
C PHE A 93 -1.40 -1.44 -12.33
N SER A 94 -1.98 -1.98 -13.40
CA SER A 94 -1.78 -1.49 -14.76
C SER A 94 -3.09 -1.58 -15.55
N GLY A 95 -3.68 -0.43 -15.89
CA GLY A 95 -4.91 -0.32 -16.66
C GLY A 95 -6.11 -0.91 -15.92
N ASN A 96 -6.46 -2.15 -16.26
CA ASN A 96 -7.55 -2.92 -15.64
C ASN A 96 -7.05 -4.23 -14.99
N THR A 97 -5.74 -4.33 -14.74
CA THR A 97 -5.10 -5.52 -14.18
C THR A 97 -4.39 -5.22 -12.86
N ALA A 98 -4.28 -6.25 -12.02
CA ALA A 98 -3.45 -6.25 -10.83
C ALA A 98 -2.53 -7.48 -10.87
N ARG A 99 -1.24 -7.27 -10.70
CA ARG A 99 -0.22 -8.32 -10.60
C ARG A 99 0.37 -8.31 -9.21
N PHE A 100 0.47 -9.48 -8.59
CA PHE A 100 1.17 -9.68 -7.33
C PHE A 100 2.49 -10.40 -7.61
N VAL A 101 3.56 -9.94 -6.97
CA VAL A 101 4.87 -10.60 -6.96
C VAL A 101 5.23 -11.02 -5.54
N GLY A 102 5.95 -12.14 -5.41
CA GLY A 102 6.37 -12.65 -4.11
C GLY A 102 7.39 -11.76 -3.43
N GLN A 103 8.26 -11.13 -4.25
CA GLN A 103 9.28 -10.19 -3.82
C GLN A 103 9.26 -8.94 -4.70
N SER A 104 9.36 -7.76 -4.11
CA SER A 104 9.31 -6.49 -4.84
C SER A 104 10.52 -6.27 -5.75
N ILE A 105 11.62 -7.00 -5.51
CA ILE A 105 12.76 -7.04 -6.43
C ILE A 105 12.39 -7.65 -7.80
N GLU A 106 11.41 -8.55 -7.88
CA GLU A 106 10.91 -9.14 -9.13
C GLU A 106 10.24 -8.09 -10.04
N TRP A 107 9.73 -7.00 -9.45
CA TRP A 107 9.16 -5.88 -10.18
C TRP A 107 10.23 -4.91 -10.68
N GLY A 108 11.25 -4.65 -9.86
CA GLY A 108 12.19 -3.57 -10.13
C GLY A 108 11.54 -2.20 -9.90
N ARG A 109 11.57 -1.33 -10.92
CA ARG A 109 11.20 0.10 -10.81
C ARG A 109 10.54 0.69 -12.06
N ASP A 110 9.77 -0.11 -12.78
CA ASP A 110 9.08 0.37 -13.99
C ASP A 110 7.98 1.40 -13.63
N THR A 111 7.92 2.50 -14.37
CA THR A 111 6.97 3.62 -14.19
C THR A 111 5.81 3.63 -15.19
N GLY A 112 5.77 2.68 -16.13
CA GLY A 112 4.71 2.50 -17.12
C GLY A 112 3.39 1.98 -16.55
N VAL A 113 3.36 1.59 -15.28
CA VAL A 113 2.18 1.10 -14.56
C VAL A 113 1.51 2.20 -13.75
N ASP A 114 0.27 1.99 -13.30
CA ASP A 114 -0.52 2.99 -12.59
C ASP A 114 -0.11 3.18 -11.13
N ALA A 115 0.20 2.08 -10.44
CA ALA A 115 0.58 2.10 -9.03
C ALA A 115 1.41 0.87 -8.67
N VAL A 116 2.36 1.05 -7.75
CA VAL A 116 3.17 -0.03 -7.17
C VAL A 116 3.20 0.16 -5.66
N LEU A 117 2.90 -0.90 -4.93
CA LEU A 117 2.92 -0.85 -3.47
C LEU A 117 3.48 -2.16 -2.91
N ALA A 118 4.63 -2.07 -2.24
CA ALA A 118 5.22 -3.19 -1.53
C ALA A 118 4.67 -3.27 -0.11
N MET A 119 4.19 -4.45 0.27
CA MET A 119 3.53 -4.72 1.54
C MET A 119 3.66 -6.19 1.91
N GLN A 120 3.44 -6.52 3.18
CA GLN A 120 3.72 -7.86 3.70
C GLN A 120 2.76 -8.28 4.82
N PRO A 121 2.48 -9.59 4.94
CA PRO A 121 2.93 -10.70 4.07
C PRO A 121 2.00 -10.95 2.86
N LEU A 122 2.41 -11.82 1.93
CA LEU A 122 1.55 -12.32 0.83
C LEU A 122 0.68 -13.43 1.41
N LEU A 123 -0.64 -13.22 1.46
CA LEU A 123 -1.55 -14.12 2.17
C LEU A 123 -2.01 -15.29 1.31
N VAL A 124 -2.42 -15.00 0.07
CA VAL A 124 -3.00 -15.96 -0.86
C VAL A 124 -2.37 -15.77 -2.24
N SER A 125 -2.02 -16.87 -2.91
CA SER A 125 -1.53 -16.88 -4.28
C SER A 125 -2.09 -18.07 -5.05
N ASN A 126 -2.58 -17.84 -6.27
CA ASN A 126 -3.20 -18.87 -7.11
C ASN A 126 -4.29 -19.68 -6.39
N GLY A 127 -5.10 -19.02 -5.55
CA GLY A 127 -6.17 -19.64 -4.76
C GLY A 127 -5.70 -20.41 -3.51
N ASN A 128 -4.39 -20.48 -3.25
CA ASN A 128 -3.82 -21.18 -2.11
C ASN A 128 -3.39 -20.21 -1.02
N ILE A 129 -3.60 -20.58 0.25
CA ILE A 129 -2.99 -19.87 1.37
C ILE A 129 -1.49 -20.11 1.33
N VAL A 130 -0.69 -19.03 1.26
CA VAL A 130 0.78 -19.11 1.17
C VAL A 130 1.49 -18.53 2.39
N PHE A 131 0.79 -17.79 3.25
CA PHE A 131 1.32 -17.35 4.54
C PHE A 131 0.91 -18.31 5.65
N ASN A 132 1.90 -18.96 6.27
CA ASN A 132 1.71 -19.90 7.38
C ASN A 132 2.29 -19.38 8.71
N GLY A 133 2.51 -18.06 8.79
CA GLY A 133 3.24 -17.42 9.89
C GLY A 133 4.71 -17.17 9.54
N ASP A 134 5.29 -16.22 10.24
CA ASP A 134 6.71 -15.94 10.26
C ASP A 134 7.13 -15.63 11.71
N GLY A 135 8.44 -15.47 11.93
CA GLY A 135 8.97 -15.12 13.25
C GLY A 135 8.63 -13.69 13.71
N GLU A 136 7.84 -12.92 12.96
CA GLU A 136 7.46 -11.55 13.29
C GLU A 136 6.10 -11.53 14.04
N PRO A 137 6.08 -11.31 15.36
CA PRO A 137 4.87 -11.37 16.16
C PRO A 137 3.79 -10.39 15.68
N LYS A 138 4.16 -9.25 15.10
CA LYS A 138 3.20 -8.26 14.59
C LYS A 138 2.39 -8.78 13.41
N ARG A 139 2.86 -9.79 12.68
CA ARG A 139 2.16 -10.40 11.54
C ARG A 139 1.33 -11.62 11.96
N GLY A 140 1.85 -12.42 12.89
CA GLY A 140 1.15 -13.61 13.41
C GLY A 140 0.06 -13.31 14.46
N SER A 141 0.17 -12.23 15.21
CA SER A 141 -0.79 -11.89 16.28
C SER A 141 -2.10 -11.33 15.74
N LYS A 142 -3.19 -11.47 16.50
CA LYS A 142 -4.47 -10.80 16.19
C LYS A 142 -4.30 -9.28 16.30
N GLY A 143 -4.87 -8.55 15.35
CA GLY A 143 -4.86 -7.09 15.34
C GLY A 143 -5.67 -6.53 14.18
N ASN A 144 -5.74 -5.21 14.08
CA ASN A 144 -6.34 -4.55 12.93
C ASN A 144 -5.49 -4.82 11.67
N ARG A 145 -6.16 -5.14 10.57
CA ARG A 145 -5.54 -5.49 9.28
C ARG A 145 -6.27 -4.80 8.15
N SER A 146 -5.49 -4.42 7.14
CA SER A 146 -5.97 -4.01 5.83
C SER A 146 -5.32 -4.95 4.82
N PHE A 147 -6.04 -5.27 3.74
CA PHE A 147 -5.51 -6.10 2.66
C PHE A 147 -6.05 -5.62 1.31
N ILE A 148 -5.29 -5.97 0.27
CA ILE A 148 -5.69 -5.88 -1.12
C ILE A 148 -5.51 -7.26 -1.76
N GLY A 149 -6.50 -7.69 -2.51
CA GLY A 149 -6.48 -8.89 -3.32
C GLY A 149 -7.07 -8.59 -4.69
N ALA A 150 -6.82 -9.46 -5.66
CA ALA A 150 -7.47 -9.37 -6.96
C ALA A 150 -7.78 -10.75 -7.54
N THR A 151 -8.83 -10.79 -8.36
CA THR A 151 -9.18 -11.93 -9.21
C THR A 151 -9.74 -11.39 -10.53
N GLY A 152 -9.12 -11.74 -11.66
CA GLY A 152 -9.45 -11.15 -12.95
C GLY A 152 -9.38 -9.60 -12.90
N SER A 153 -10.48 -8.93 -13.28
CA SER A 153 -10.61 -7.47 -13.18
C SER A 153 -11.17 -6.98 -11.84
N THR A 154 -11.41 -7.84 -10.86
CA THR A 154 -11.95 -7.42 -9.56
C THR A 154 -10.82 -7.22 -8.55
N ALA A 155 -10.71 -6.01 -7.99
CA ALA A 155 -9.92 -5.78 -6.79
C ALA A 155 -10.83 -5.92 -5.56
N LEU A 156 -10.41 -6.74 -4.60
CA LEU A 156 -11.05 -6.92 -3.29
C LEU A 156 -10.20 -6.24 -2.23
N TRP A 157 -10.79 -5.42 -1.37
CA TRP A 157 -10.10 -4.91 -0.19
C TRP A 157 -10.99 -4.97 1.04
N SER A 158 -10.35 -5.08 2.21
CA SER A 158 -11.01 -4.82 3.49
C SER A 158 -10.52 -3.50 4.06
N GLY A 159 -11.45 -2.59 4.26
CA GLY A 159 -11.27 -1.23 4.74
C GLY A 159 -12.20 -0.27 4.01
N GLY A 160 -13.51 -0.35 4.23
CA GLY A 160 -14.39 0.77 3.91
C GLY A 160 -14.05 1.96 4.81
N TYR A 161 -13.99 3.18 4.25
CA TYR A 161 -13.72 4.39 5.02
C TYR A 161 -14.80 4.58 6.11
N LYS A 162 -14.42 4.33 7.37
CA LYS A 162 -15.17 4.73 8.59
C LYS A 162 -14.29 5.42 9.61
N ALA A 163 -13.01 5.07 9.67
CA ALA A 163 -11.95 5.77 10.39
C ALA A 163 -10.60 5.26 9.85
N GLY A 164 -9.63 6.14 9.60
CA GLY A 164 -8.25 5.72 9.34
C GLY A 164 -7.64 5.02 10.57
N PRO A 165 -6.36 4.63 10.54
CA PRO A 165 -5.67 3.98 11.67
C PRO A 165 -5.48 4.90 12.92
N GLY A 166 -6.26 5.98 13.05
CA GLY A 166 -6.12 7.00 14.08
C GLY A 166 -4.84 7.84 13.94
N ARG A 167 -4.12 7.70 12.83
CA ARG A 167 -2.85 8.39 12.55
C ARG A 167 -2.80 8.91 11.13
N ASN A 168 -2.03 9.97 10.94
CA ASN A 168 -1.68 10.48 9.62
C ASN A 168 -0.71 9.51 8.92
N LEU A 169 -0.80 9.46 7.60
CA LEU A 169 -0.12 8.49 6.75
C LEU A 169 0.76 9.18 5.72
N PRO A 170 1.98 8.67 5.46
CA PRO A 170 2.83 9.18 4.38
C PRO A 170 2.38 8.71 3.00
N ASN A 171 1.60 7.62 2.95
CA ASN A 171 1.03 7.09 1.71
C ASN A 171 -0.23 6.25 1.92
N VAL A 172 -1.03 6.15 0.86
CA VAL A 172 -2.32 5.45 0.82
C VAL A 172 -2.54 4.77 -0.53
N LEU A 173 -3.45 3.80 -0.56
CA LEU A 173 -3.98 3.21 -1.79
C LEU A 173 -5.45 3.64 -1.94
N LEU A 174 -5.79 4.24 -3.07
CA LEU A 174 -7.08 4.86 -3.33
C LEU A 174 -7.76 4.26 -4.56
N PHE A 175 -9.09 4.24 -4.53
CA PHE A 175 -9.94 3.82 -5.62
C PHE A 175 -10.67 5.03 -6.19
N VAL A 176 -10.40 5.36 -7.45
CA VAL A 176 -11.00 6.48 -8.18
C VAL A 176 -11.80 5.95 -9.36
N ARG A 177 -12.91 6.61 -9.70
CA ARG A 177 -13.67 6.26 -10.91
C ARG A 177 -12.86 6.66 -12.15
N LYS A 178 -12.95 5.84 -13.21
CA LYS A 178 -12.39 6.19 -14.52
C LYS A 178 -13.27 7.19 -15.26
#